data_AF-A0A9D5Q4F1-F1
#
_entry.id   AF-A0A9D5Q4F1-F1
#
_cell.length_a   1.000
_cell.length_b   1.000
_cell.length_c   1.000
_cell.angle_alpha   90.00
_cell.angle_beta   90.00
_cell.angle_gamma   90.00
#
_symmetry.space_group_name_H-M   'P 1'
#
loop_
_entity.id
_entity.type
_entity.pdbx_description
1 polymer ?
#
loop_
_entity_poly.entity_id
_entity_poly.type
_entity_poly.pdbx_seq_one_letter_code
_entity_poly.pdbx_strand_id
1 'polypeptide(L)' 'METITKEKQWESIQYICDEEGNTTGVIVPIELWEEIASERETAYLLSSQAMKERLLKAKNRQDGIRFEVVREKLGI' A
#
# COMPACT_ATOMS: atom_id res chain seq x y z
N MET A 1 14.70 -24.31 15.52
CA MET A 1 14.75 -23.38 14.38
C MET A 1 13.83 -22.22 14.69
N GLU A 2 14.32 -21.26 15.47
CA GLU A 2 13.55 -20.08 15.86
C GLU A 2 13.56 -19.07 14.71
N THR A 3 12.40 -18.90 14.06
CA THR A 3 12.17 -17.78 13.16
C THR A 3 11.91 -16.55 14.02
N ILE A 4 12.98 -15.82 14.35
CA ILE A 4 12.88 -14.47 14.89
C ILE A 4 12.36 -13.59 13.77
N THR A 5 11.08 -13.21 13.83
CA THR A 5 10.55 -12.08 13.08
C THR A 5 11.32 -10.86 13.54
N LYS A 6 12.37 -10.46 12.81
CA LYS A 6 13.07 -9.21 13.11
C LYS A 6 12.06 -8.08 12.97
N GLU A 7 11.70 -7.42 14.06
CA GLU A 7 11.04 -6.13 14.04
C GLU A 7 11.89 -5.21 13.15
N LYS A 8 11.31 -4.73 12.05
CA LYS A 8 12.01 -3.89 11.07
C LYS A 8 12.32 -2.56 11.77
N GLN A 9 13.56 -2.37 12.22
CA GLN A 9 13.95 -1.14 12.91
C GLN A 9 14.37 -0.07 11.90
N TRP A 10 13.59 1.01 11.80
CA TRP A 10 13.88 2.13 10.91
C TRP A 10 14.78 3.14 11.63
N GLU A 11 16.09 2.97 11.51
CA GLU A 11 17.08 3.75 12.28
C GLU A 11 17.20 5.24 11.88
N SER A 12 16.47 5.74 10.87
CA SER A 12 16.71 7.06 10.29
C SER A 12 15.45 7.85 9.91
N ILE A 13 14.47 7.92 10.82
CA ILE A 13 13.37 8.89 10.69
C ILE A 13 13.87 10.26 11.17
N GLN A 14 13.81 11.28 10.31
CA GLN A 14 14.17 12.65 10.67
C GLN A 14 12.96 13.57 10.57
N TYR A 15 12.83 14.48 11.53
CA TYR A 15 11.76 15.46 11.57
C TYR A 15 12.29 16.83 11.14
N ILE A 16 11.55 17.50 10.27
CA ILE A 16 11.83 18.86 9.82
C ILE A 16 10.86 19.77 10.56
N CYS A 17 11.40 20.76 11.29
CA CYS A 17 10.62 21.76 12.00
C CYS A 17 10.79 23.14 11.36
N ASP A 18 9.77 23.98 11.46
CA ASP A 18 9.85 25.41 11.14
C ASP A 18 10.55 26.22 12.26
N GLU A 19 10.65 27.53 12.07
CA GLU A 19 11.29 28.46 13.01
C GLU A 19 10.59 28.54 14.38
N GLU A 20 9.31 28.19 14.43
CA GLU A 20 8.50 28.15 15.66
C GLU A 20 8.59 26.79 16.38
N GLY A 21 9.28 25.82 15.77
CA GLY A 21 9.45 24.46 16.29
C GLY A 21 8.32 23.50 15.90
N ASN A 22 7.40 23.89 15.01
CA ASN A 22 6.35 23.00 14.53
C ASN A 22 6.90 22.05 13.47
N THR A 23 6.59 20.76 13.58
CA THR A 23 6.96 19.76 12.58
C THR A 23 6.20 20.03 11.28
N THR A 24 6.94 20.35 10.21
CA THR A 24 6.40 20.60 8.87
C THR A 24 6.62 19.43 7.91
N GLY A 25 7.55 18.54 8.22
CA GLY A 25 7.85 17.39 7.38
C GLY A 25 8.60 16.27 8.10
N VAL A 26 8.66 15.11 7.46
CA VAL A 26 9.39 13.94 7.94
C VAL A 26 10.15 13.32 6.77
N ILE A 27 11.43 13.02 6.96
CA ILE A 27 12.25 12.25 6.03
C ILE A 27 12.27 10.80 6.52
N VAL A 28 11.89 9.89 5.63
CA VAL A 28 11.83 8.45 5.90
C VAL A 28 12.57 7.67 4.82
N PRO A 29 13.08 6.46 5.12
CA PRO A 29 13.56 5.54 4.10
C PRO A 29 12.47 5.22 3.07
N ILE A 30 12.87 5.05 1.80
CA ILE A 30 11.91 4.81 0.71
C ILE A 30 11.05 3.57 0.93
N GLU A 31 11.61 2.50 1.50
CA GLU A 31 10.86 1.28 1.82
C GLU A 31 9.73 1.52 2.84
N LEU A 32 9.99 2.39 3.83
CA LEU A 32 8.97 2.77 4.82
C LEU A 32 7.90 3.65 4.18
N TRP A 33 8.28 4.55 3.27
CA TRP A 33 7.31 5.34 2.51
C TRP A 33 6.41 4.45 1.64
N GLU A 34 6.96 3.46 0.95
CA GLU A 34 6.19 2.53 0.10
C GLU A 34 5.17 1.73 0.93
N GLU A 35 5.54 1.30 2.13
CA GLU A 35 4.65 0.63 3.07
C GLU A 35 3.49 1.55 3.51
N ILE A 36 3.81 2.76 4.00
CA ILE A 36 2.81 3.75 4.43
C ILE A 36 1.90 4.15 3.26
N ALA A 37 2.46 4.37 2.06
CA ALA A 37 1.70 4.77 0.88
C ALA A 37 0.73 3.65 0.45
N SER A 38 1.19 2.40 0.47
CA SER A 38 0.36 1.23 0.16
C SER A 38 -0.82 1.09 1.14
N GLU A 39 -0.59 1.35 2.42
CA GLU A 39 -1.66 1.38 3.43
C GLU A 39 -2.64 2.51 3.19
N ARG A 40 -2.17 3.71 2.82
CA ARG A 40 -3.03 4.87 2.52
C ARG A 40 -3.87 4.65 1.27
N GLU A 41 -3.30 4.09 0.21
CA GLU A 41 -4.03 3.74 -1.01
C GLU A 41 -5.08 2.66 -0.71
N THR A 42 -4.71 1.64 0.06
CA THR A 42 -5.64 0.60 0.51
C THR A 42 -6.76 1.19 1.38
N ALA A 43 -6.43 2.06 2.34
CA ALA A 43 -7.42 2.73 3.19
C ALA A 43 -8.35 3.64 2.38
N TYR A 44 -7.82 4.34 1.38
CA TYR A 44 -8.61 5.13 0.44
C TYR A 44 -9.59 4.24 -0.35
N LEU A 45 -9.12 3.13 -0.91
CA LEU A 45 -9.98 2.18 -1.62
C LEU A 45 -11.02 1.54 -0.68
N LEU A 46 -10.68 1.30 0.59
CA LEU A 46 -11.58 0.74 1.59
C LEU A 46 -12.58 1.77 2.18
N SER A 47 -12.38 3.06 1.96
CA SER A 47 -13.28 4.12 2.42
C SER A 47 -14.68 4.02 1.79
N SER A 48 -14.77 3.50 0.56
CA SER A 48 -16.03 3.22 -0.10
C SER A 48 -16.48 1.78 0.18
N GLN A 49 -17.65 1.62 0.78
CA GLN A 49 -18.25 0.31 1.05
C GLN A 49 -18.38 -0.54 -0.23
N ALA A 50 -18.80 0.07 -1.33
CA ALA A 50 -18.91 -0.61 -2.63
C ALA A 50 -17.55 -1.07 -3.18
N MET A 51 -16.48 -0.28 -2.97
CA MET A 51 -15.14 -0.65 -3.41
C MET A 51 -14.56 -1.76 -2.54
N LYS A 52 -14.76 -1.68 -1.22
CA LYS A 52 -14.39 -2.74 -0.28
C LYS A 52 -14.99 -4.09 -0.66
N GLU A 53 -16.28 -4.14 -0.99
CA GLU A 53 -16.94 -5.36 -1.45
C GLU A 53 -16.34 -5.91 -2.75
N ARG A 54 -16.04 -5.04 -3.72
CA ARG A 54 -15.38 -5.43 -4.98
C ARG A 54 -13.99 -6.01 -4.73
N LEU A 55 -13.20 -5.39 -3.87
CA LEU A 55 -11.86 -5.85 -3.53
C LEU A 55 -11.87 -7.19 -2.81
N LEU A 56 -12.77 -7.37 -1.83
CA LEU A 56 -12.93 -8.65 -1.13
C LEU A 56 -13.36 -9.76 -2.09
N LYS A 57 -14.28 -9.47 -3.02
CA LYS A 57 -14.70 -10.42 -4.06
C LYS A 57 -13.57 -10.77 -5.02
N ALA A 58 -12.73 -9.80 -5.39
CA ALA A 58 -11.57 -10.02 -6.25
C ALA A 58 -10.49 -10.87 -5.54
N LYS A 59 -10.18 -10.56 -4.27
CA LYS A 59 -9.22 -11.30 -3.45
C LYS A 59 -9.59 -12.77 -3.29
N ASN A 60 -10.88 -13.08 -3.13
CA ASN A 60 -11.36 -14.46 -2.94
C ASN A 60 -11.55 -15.23 -4.25
N ARG A 61 -11.27 -14.60 -5.40
CA ARG A 61 -11.47 -15.22 -6.70
C ARG A 61 -10.36 -16.24 -6.97
N GLN A 62 -10.73 -17.45 -7.38
CA GLN A 62 -9.78 -18.49 -7.78
C GLN A 62 -9.71 -18.69 -9.30
N ASP A 63 -10.62 -18.06 -10.03
CA ASP A 63 -10.71 -18.11 -11.49
C ASP A 63 -10.27 -16.78 -12.13
N GLY A 64 -9.84 -16.85 -13.38
CA GLY A 64 -9.38 -15.70 -14.14
C GLY A 64 -9.62 -15.88 -15.63
N ILE A 65 -9.57 -14.79 -16.37
CA ILE A 65 -9.59 -14.82 -17.84
C ILE A 65 -8.14 -14.74 -18.30
N ARG A 66 -7.73 -15.64 -19.21
CA ARG A 66 -6.39 -15.62 -19.80
C ARG A 66 -6.13 -14.29 -20.50
N PHE A 67 -4.90 -13.80 -20.42
CA PHE A 67 -4.51 -12.51 -20.96
C PHE A 67 -4.86 -12.35 -22.45
N GLU A 68 -4.66 -13.39 -23.25
CA GLU A 68 -4.97 -13.38 -24.69
C GLU A 68 -6.47 -13.21 -24.96
N VAL A 69 -7.30 -13.86 -24.15
CA VAL A 69 -8.76 -13.75 -24.25
C VAL A 69 -9.23 -12.36 -23.79
N VAL A 70 -8.54 -11.74 -22.83
CA VAL A 70 -8.82 -10.36 -22.40
C VAL A 70 -8.47 -9.38 -23.51
N ARG A 71 -7.30 -9.50 -24.13
CA ARG A 71 -6.88 -8.67 -25.26
C ARG A 71 -7.87 -8.70 -26.41
N GLU A 72 -8.27 -9.90 -26.83
CA GLU A 72 -9.26 -10.10 -27.89
C GLU A 72 -10.61 -9.45 -27.56
N LYS A 73 -11.10 -9.63 -26.31
CA LYS A 73 -12.38 -9.03 -25.88
C LYS A 73 -12.33 -7.51 -25.74
N LEU A 74 -11.17 -6.95 -25.38
CA LEU A 74 -10.99 -5.50 -25.21
C LEU A 74 -10.56 -4.80 -26.51
N GLY A 75 -10.24 -5.56 -27.56
CA GLY A 75 -9.84 -5.01 -28.86
C GLY A 75 -8.49 -4.32 -28.87
N ILE A 76 -7.56 -4.77 -28.00
CA ILE A 76 -6.20 -4.22 -27.83
C ILE A 76 -5.12 -5.29 -28.02
#